data_AF-A0A7K2TB24-F1
#
_entry.id   AF-A0A7K2TB24-F1
#
_cell.length_a   1.000
_cell.length_b   1.000
_cell.length_c   1.000
_cell.angle_alpha   90.00
_cell.angle_beta   90.00
_cell.angle_gamma   90.00
#
_symmetry.space_group_name_H-M   'P 1'
#
loop_
_entity.id
_entity.type
_entity.pdbx_description
1 polymer ?
#
loop_
_entity_poly.entity_id
_entity_poly.type
_entity_poly.pdbx_seq_one_letter_code
_entity_poly.pdbx_strand_id
1 'polypeptide(L)'
;MPHTETPGTGATPRTRPRWWTELPLIALVYACYSAGRLLVRGDISDAVDHGLAILDIEKALFLNAEHPLNRLFTREPWIGVPADFWYASLHYVVTPAVLVWLFRSHTVRYRAARTWLMVSTFIGLIGFTLLPTCPPRLLDAGHGFVDTMAQYSSYGWWGGEASAPRGLGGMTNQYAAMPSLHVGWALWCGVLLWRHGRTRTARVAGVVYPLVTTIVVMGTANHYLLDAVAGAAVMGAGLLLTPLAMRGADRARARLAARLPASVTARLAPAAAPAAGGPGGVVSPIVSGGCQTSAGERFPRQREQRVAAGAGPDASPSDADDGAPAPAR
;
A
#
# COMPACT_ATOMS: atom_id res chain seq x y z
N MET A 1 -6.86 26.93 46.43
CA MET A 1 -6.55 27.16 45.00
C MET A 1 -7.57 26.38 44.18
N PRO A 2 -8.30 26.99 43.24
CA PRO A 2 -9.27 26.28 42.40
C PRO A 2 -8.56 25.57 41.24
N HIS A 3 -8.95 24.33 40.95
CA HIS A 3 -8.39 23.55 39.84
C HIS A 3 -8.93 24.05 38.49
N THR A 4 -8.05 24.26 37.53
CA THR A 4 -8.40 24.65 36.16
C THR A 4 -8.70 23.41 35.32
N GLU A 5 -9.98 23.03 35.20
CA GLU A 5 -10.37 21.98 34.26
C GLU A 5 -10.17 22.47 32.82
N THR A 6 -9.34 21.74 32.06
CA THR A 6 -9.10 22.03 30.64
C THR A 6 -10.16 21.30 29.82
N PRO A 7 -10.92 21.98 28.92
CA PRO A 7 -11.96 21.32 28.13
C PRO A 7 -11.36 20.23 27.22
N GLY A 8 -11.69 18.97 27.50
CA GLY A 8 -11.24 17.84 26.69
C GLY A 8 -11.73 17.97 25.25
N THR A 9 -10.81 18.11 24.30
CA THR A 9 -11.14 18.19 22.88
C THR A 9 -11.80 16.87 22.45
N GLY A 10 -13.08 16.91 22.11
CA GLY A 10 -13.88 15.71 21.87
C GLY A 10 -13.25 14.78 20.82
N ALA A 11 -12.72 13.64 21.27
CA ALA A 11 -12.13 12.64 20.39
C ALA A 11 -13.24 12.06 19.49
N THR A 12 -13.24 12.44 18.22
CA THR A 12 -14.22 11.94 17.24
C THR A 12 -14.19 10.40 17.22
N PRO A 13 -15.35 9.71 17.35
CA PRO A 13 -15.39 8.26 17.40
C PRO A 13 -14.73 7.63 16.17
N ARG A 14 -13.55 7.04 16.37
CA ARG A 14 -12.73 6.45 15.30
C ARG A 14 -13.39 5.16 14.83
N THR A 15 -14.30 5.29 13.86
CA THR A 15 -15.02 4.16 13.27
C THR A 15 -14.03 3.15 12.70
N ARG A 16 -13.93 1.98 13.33
CA ARG A 16 -13.14 0.86 12.79
C ARG A 16 -13.77 0.44 11.46
N PRO A 17 -12.99 0.26 10.38
CA PRO A 17 -13.52 -0.32 9.15
C PRO A 17 -14.08 -1.71 9.47
N ARG A 18 -15.32 -1.96 9.04
CA ARG A 18 -16.05 -3.20 9.28
C ARG A 18 -15.69 -4.19 8.17
N TRP A 19 -15.30 -5.42 8.48
CA TRP A 19 -14.74 -6.36 7.50
C TRP A 19 -15.66 -6.61 6.28
N TRP A 20 -16.98 -6.50 6.44
CA TRP A 20 -17.92 -6.63 5.34
C TRP A 20 -17.88 -5.48 4.32
N THR A 21 -17.22 -4.34 4.61
CA THR A 21 -16.97 -3.30 3.60
C THR A 21 -15.90 -3.70 2.58
N GLU A 22 -15.21 -4.82 2.79
CA GLU A 22 -14.27 -5.39 1.83
C GLU A 22 -14.97 -6.27 0.78
N LEU A 23 -16.14 -6.85 1.08
CA LEU A 23 -16.85 -7.73 0.14
C LEU A 23 -17.27 -7.04 -1.18
N PRO A 24 -17.87 -5.82 -1.17
CA PRO A 24 -18.18 -5.10 -2.41
C PRO A 24 -16.92 -4.70 -3.19
N LEU A 25 -15.79 -4.59 -2.50
CA LEU A 25 -14.50 -4.19 -3.05
C LEU A 25 -13.87 -5.35 -3.84
N ILE A 26 -13.89 -6.55 -3.24
CA ILE A 26 -13.48 -7.80 -3.87
C ILE A 26 -14.39 -8.10 -5.06
N ALA A 27 -15.71 -7.94 -4.88
CA ALA A 27 -16.68 -8.10 -5.97
C ALA A 27 -16.44 -7.12 -7.13
N LEU A 28 -16.10 -5.85 -6.85
CA LEU A 28 -15.76 -4.86 -7.88
C LEU A 28 -14.48 -5.23 -8.63
N VAL A 29 -13.41 -5.60 -7.91
CA VAL A 29 -12.14 -6.01 -8.54
C VAL A 29 -12.33 -7.27 -9.39
N TYR A 30 -13.09 -8.26 -8.88
CA TYR A 30 -13.44 -9.46 -9.62
C TYR A 30 -14.28 -9.14 -10.87
N ALA A 31 -15.32 -8.31 -10.74
CA ALA A 31 -16.16 -7.90 -11.86
C ALA A 31 -15.36 -7.15 -12.94
N CYS A 32 -14.45 -6.25 -12.55
CA CYS A 32 -13.58 -5.55 -13.49
C CYS A 32 -12.57 -6.50 -14.16
N TYR A 33 -11.97 -7.45 -13.43
CA TYR A 33 -11.11 -8.48 -14.01
C TYR A 33 -11.89 -9.35 -15.02
N SER A 34 -13.10 -9.80 -14.67
CA SER A 34 -13.98 -10.53 -15.57
C SER A 34 -14.40 -9.72 -16.79
N ALA A 35 -14.68 -8.41 -16.63
CA ALA A 35 -15.01 -7.52 -17.73
C ALA A 35 -13.81 -7.30 -18.67
N GLY A 36 -12.60 -7.09 -18.12
CA GLY A 36 -11.37 -7.02 -18.90
C GLY A 36 -11.17 -8.29 -19.75
N ARG A 37 -11.35 -9.48 -19.15
CA ARG A 37 -11.29 -10.77 -19.87
C ARG A 37 -12.35 -10.93 -20.97
N LEU A 38 -13.51 -10.27 -20.87
CA LEU A 38 -14.53 -10.27 -21.92
C LEU A 38 -14.24 -9.27 -23.04
N LEU A 39 -13.52 -8.19 -22.74
CA LEU A 39 -13.12 -7.15 -23.69
C LEU A 39 -11.83 -7.52 -24.44
N VAL A 40 -10.90 -8.24 -23.80
CA VAL A 40 -9.69 -8.78 -24.43
C VAL A 40 -10.05 -9.99 -25.29
N ARG A 41 -10.53 -9.69 -26.50
CA ARG A 41 -10.39 -10.54 -27.69
C ARG A 41 -9.30 -9.95 -28.58
N GLY A 42 -8.11 -9.74 -28.02
CA GLY A 42 -6.93 -9.40 -28.82
C GLY A 42 -6.54 -10.59 -29.69
N ASP A 43 -6.00 -10.32 -30.87
CA ASP A 43 -5.40 -11.37 -31.69
C ASP A 43 -4.17 -11.92 -30.96
N ILE A 44 -3.95 -13.23 -31.03
CA ILE A 44 -2.76 -13.85 -30.44
C ILE A 44 -1.49 -13.30 -31.12
N SER A 45 -1.61 -12.97 -32.41
CA SER A 45 -0.55 -12.38 -33.24
C SER A 45 -0.05 -11.06 -32.63
N ASP A 46 -0.96 -10.12 -32.35
CA ASP A 46 -0.63 -8.82 -31.72
C ASP A 46 0.11 -9.00 -30.38
N ALA A 47 -0.30 -9.99 -29.58
CA ALA A 47 0.33 -10.25 -28.30
C ALA A 47 1.74 -10.80 -28.44
N VAL A 48 1.99 -11.66 -29.44
CA VAL A 48 3.33 -12.16 -29.78
C VAL A 48 4.21 -11.01 -30.26
N ASP A 49 3.71 -10.15 -31.16
CA ASP A 49 4.46 -9.00 -31.68
C ASP A 49 4.85 -8.01 -30.56
N HIS A 50 3.96 -7.73 -29.59
CA HIS A 50 4.32 -6.94 -28.40
C HIS A 50 5.40 -7.61 -27.54
N GLY A 51 5.34 -8.94 -27.36
CA GLY A 51 6.36 -9.69 -26.61
C GLY A 51 7.73 -9.65 -27.29
N LEU A 52 7.76 -9.83 -28.62
CA LEU A 52 8.97 -9.72 -29.44
C LEU A 52 9.54 -8.30 -29.42
N ALA A 53 8.69 -7.27 -29.52
CA ALA A 53 9.11 -5.87 -29.44
C ALA A 53 9.77 -5.54 -28.09
N ILE A 54 9.23 -6.04 -26.97
CA ILE A 54 9.85 -5.89 -25.64
C ILE A 54 11.21 -6.59 -25.61
N LEU A 55 11.28 -7.85 -26.07
CA LEU A 55 12.50 -8.63 -26.11
C LEU A 55 13.59 -7.97 -26.99
N ASP A 56 13.22 -7.34 -28.09
CA ASP A 56 14.15 -6.64 -28.98
C ASP A 56 14.61 -5.29 -28.41
N ILE A 57 13.74 -4.58 -27.65
CA ILE A 57 14.16 -3.42 -26.85
C ILE A 57 15.16 -3.84 -25.77
N GLU A 58 14.93 -4.94 -25.06
CA GLU A 58 15.86 -5.46 -24.05
C GLU A 58 17.23 -5.82 -24.67
N LYS A 59 17.24 -6.56 -25.79
CA LYS A 59 18.47 -6.82 -26.56
C LYS A 59 19.19 -5.54 -26.99
N ALA A 60 18.46 -4.54 -27.49
CA ALA A 60 19.04 -3.26 -27.90
C ALA A 60 19.64 -2.46 -26.74
N LEU A 61 19.13 -2.66 -25.52
CA LEU A 61 19.68 -2.14 -24.26
C LEU A 61 20.76 -3.04 -23.64
N PHE A 62 21.14 -4.14 -24.32
CA PHE A 62 22.04 -5.18 -23.82
C PHE A 62 21.58 -5.84 -22.50
N LEU A 63 20.26 -5.84 -22.26
CA LEU A 63 19.62 -6.55 -21.17
C LEU A 63 19.34 -7.98 -21.64
N ASN A 64 19.85 -8.95 -20.88
CA ASN A 64 19.68 -10.37 -21.11
C ASN A 64 19.83 -11.11 -19.77
N ALA A 65 18.95 -10.79 -18.83
CA ALA A 65 18.89 -11.44 -17.52
C ALA A 65 17.99 -12.69 -17.57
N GLU A 66 17.02 -12.68 -18.48
CA GLU A 66 15.94 -13.63 -18.67
C GLU A 66 16.49 -14.99 -19.09
N HIS A 67 17.27 -15.07 -20.18
CA HIS A 67 17.82 -16.34 -20.66
C HIS A 67 18.77 -17.05 -19.68
N PRO A 68 19.76 -16.40 -19.03
CA PRO A 68 20.62 -17.10 -18.08
C PRO A 68 19.86 -17.53 -16.81
N LEU A 69 18.90 -16.74 -16.32
CA LEU A 69 18.04 -17.14 -15.20
C LEU A 69 17.12 -18.31 -15.57
N ASN A 70 16.48 -18.27 -16.73
CA ASN A 70 15.61 -19.35 -17.17
C ASN A 70 16.37 -20.65 -17.41
N ARG A 71 17.54 -20.60 -18.06
CA ARG A 71 18.42 -21.78 -18.17
C ARG A 71 18.84 -22.33 -16.81
N LEU A 72 19.12 -21.49 -15.81
CA LEU A 72 19.44 -21.95 -14.47
C LEU A 72 18.27 -22.70 -13.83
N PHE A 73 17.06 -22.16 -13.92
CA PHE A 73 15.87 -22.72 -13.27
C PHE A 73 15.40 -24.01 -13.95
N THR A 74 15.48 -24.07 -15.28
CA THR A 74 15.21 -25.26 -16.11
C THR A 74 16.23 -26.39 -15.90
N ARG A 75 17.50 -26.04 -15.62
CA ARG A 75 18.60 -27.00 -15.41
C ARG A 75 18.65 -27.55 -14.00
N GLU A 76 18.31 -26.73 -13.00
CA GLU A 76 18.50 -27.03 -11.57
C GLU A 76 17.14 -27.14 -10.85
N PRO A 77 16.50 -28.34 -10.80
CA PRO A 77 15.14 -28.50 -10.27
C PRO A 77 14.98 -28.06 -8.81
N TRP A 78 16.05 -28.07 -8.03
CA TRP A 78 16.07 -27.61 -6.63
C TRP A 78 15.89 -26.08 -6.50
N ILE A 79 16.08 -25.32 -7.58
CA ILE A 79 15.71 -23.91 -7.70
C ILE A 79 14.38 -23.78 -8.45
N GLY A 80 14.25 -24.47 -9.59
CA GLY A 80 13.08 -24.38 -10.48
C GLY A 80 11.76 -24.75 -9.79
N VAL A 81 11.68 -25.92 -9.15
CA VAL A 81 10.44 -26.38 -8.50
C VAL A 81 10.01 -25.44 -7.37
N PRO A 82 10.87 -25.02 -6.42
CA PRO A 82 10.49 -23.99 -5.44
C PRO A 82 10.12 -22.64 -6.04
N ALA A 83 10.73 -22.23 -7.16
CA ALA A 83 10.39 -20.98 -7.86
C ALA A 83 8.99 -21.03 -8.50
N ASP A 84 8.61 -22.15 -9.09
CA ASP A 84 7.26 -22.35 -9.65
C ASP A 84 6.19 -22.35 -8.54
N PHE A 85 6.45 -23.06 -7.42
CA PHE A 85 5.62 -22.94 -6.22
C PHE A 85 5.56 -21.50 -5.70
N TRP A 86 6.68 -20.77 -5.74
CA TRP A 86 6.73 -19.38 -5.28
C TRP A 86 5.81 -18.49 -6.12
N TYR A 87 5.96 -18.59 -7.44
CA TYR A 87 5.16 -17.89 -8.44
C TYR A 87 3.66 -18.21 -8.31
N ALA A 88 3.31 -19.50 -8.24
CA ALA A 88 1.92 -19.96 -8.15
C ALA A 88 1.21 -19.60 -6.82
N SER A 89 1.96 -19.33 -5.74
CA SER A 89 1.39 -19.30 -4.38
C SER A 89 1.50 -17.97 -3.64
N LEU A 90 2.68 -17.33 -3.58
CA LEU A 90 2.90 -16.32 -2.53
C LEU A 90 2.09 -15.05 -2.72
N HIS A 91 1.73 -14.66 -3.95
CA HIS A 91 0.88 -13.49 -4.17
C HIS A 91 -0.55 -13.70 -3.61
N TYR A 92 -1.07 -14.94 -3.61
CA TYR A 92 -2.34 -15.31 -2.98
C TYR A 92 -2.26 -15.45 -1.45
N VAL A 93 -1.07 -15.62 -0.87
CA VAL A 93 -0.89 -15.83 0.59
C VAL A 93 -0.36 -14.57 1.28
N VAL A 94 0.74 -14.01 0.80
CA VAL A 94 1.44 -12.87 1.41
C VAL A 94 0.62 -11.59 1.31
N THR A 95 0.01 -11.30 0.16
CA THR A 95 -0.76 -10.06 -0.02
C THR A 95 -1.97 -10.01 0.93
N PRO A 96 -2.80 -11.07 1.06
CA PRO A 96 -3.84 -11.11 2.09
C PRO A 96 -3.30 -11.12 3.52
N ALA A 97 -2.18 -11.82 3.80
CA ALA A 97 -1.57 -11.81 5.13
C ALA A 97 -1.12 -10.40 5.56
N VAL A 98 -0.49 -9.63 4.67
CA VAL A 98 -0.11 -8.23 4.92
C VAL A 98 -1.35 -7.34 5.09
N LEU A 99 -2.41 -7.54 4.30
CA LEU A 99 -3.69 -6.84 4.49
C LEU A 99 -4.33 -7.14 5.86
N VAL A 100 -4.39 -8.40 6.27
CA VAL A 100 -4.94 -8.82 7.57
C VAL A 100 -4.10 -8.29 8.73
N TRP A 101 -2.77 -8.35 8.61
CA TRP A 101 -1.85 -7.77 9.59
C TRP A 101 -2.04 -6.25 9.72
N LEU A 102 -2.13 -5.51 8.61
CA LEU A 102 -2.44 -4.08 8.64
C LEU A 102 -3.83 -3.78 9.20
N PHE A 103 -4.84 -4.59 8.89
CA PHE A 103 -6.19 -4.44 9.43
C PHE A 103 -6.18 -4.59 10.97
N ARG A 104 -5.47 -5.59 11.50
CA ARG A 104 -5.38 -5.85 12.95
C ARG A 104 -4.49 -4.84 13.69
N SER A 105 -3.31 -4.53 13.14
CA SER A 105 -2.26 -3.78 13.85
C SER A 105 -2.16 -2.30 13.46
N HIS A 106 -2.70 -1.91 12.31
CA HIS A 106 -2.49 -0.59 11.70
C HIS A 106 -3.76 -0.04 11.01
N THR A 107 -4.94 -0.22 11.62
CA THR A 107 -6.27 0.19 11.10
C THR A 107 -6.31 1.55 10.39
N VAL A 108 -5.60 2.55 10.93
CA VAL A 108 -5.51 3.91 10.38
C VAL A 108 -4.84 3.94 9.01
N ARG A 109 -3.80 3.12 8.82
CA ARG A 109 -3.03 3.02 7.58
C ARG A 109 -3.62 2.01 6.59
N TYR A 110 -4.34 1.01 7.10
CA TYR A 110 -5.00 -0.03 6.30
C TYR A 110 -5.83 0.55 5.14
N ARG A 111 -6.67 1.58 5.39
CA ARG A 111 -7.47 2.22 4.33
C ARG A 111 -6.60 2.74 3.18
N ALA A 112 -5.52 3.44 3.50
CA ALA A 112 -4.62 4.00 2.48
C ALA A 112 -3.83 2.92 1.75
N ALA A 113 -3.27 1.93 2.48
CA ALA A 113 -2.54 0.82 1.88
C ALA A 113 -3.42 -0.03 0.95
N ARG A 114 -4.67 -0.30 1.34
CA ARG A 114 -5.66 -1.00 0.51
C ARG A 114 -6.04 -0.20 -0.73
N THR A 115 -6.34 1.09 -0.59
CA THR A 115 -6.64 1.94 -1.75
C THR A 115 -5.45 2.04 -2.71
N TRP A 116 -4.22 2.06 -2.19
CA TRP A 116 -3.00 1.98 -3.01
C TRP A 116 -2.93 0.68 -3.83
N LEU A 117 -3.08 -0.48 -3.18
CA LEU A 117 -3.09 -1.77 -3.89
C LEU A 117 -4.16 -1.82 -4.98
N MET A 118 -5.37 -1.36 -4.68
CA MET A 118 -6.47 -1.30 -5.65
C MET A 118 -6.14 -0.40 -6.84
N VAL A 119 -5.74 0.86 -6.61
CA VAL A 119 -5.49 1.82 -7.69
C VAL A 119 -4.39 1.29 -8.62
N SER A 120 -3.30 0.76 -8.06
CA SER A 120 -2.25 0.11 -8.85
C SER A 120 -2.75 -1.11 -9.63
N THR A 121 -3.58 -1.96 -9.02
CA THR A 121 -4.17 -3.14 -9.70
C THR A 121 -5.11 -2.74 -10.83
N PHE A 122 -5.91 -1.68 -10.68
CA PHE A 122 -6.76 -1.15 -11.74
C PHE A 122 -5.95 -0.58 -12.91
N ILE A 123 -4.87 0.16 -12.63
CA ILE A 123 -3.95 0.66 -13.66
C ILE A 123 -3.29 -0.52 -14.41
N GLY A 124 -2.85 -1.56 -13.68
CA GLY A 124 -2.28 -2.77 -14.30
C GLY A 124 -3.29 -3.52 -15.17
N LEU A 125 -4.54 -3.65 -14.71
CA LEU A 125 -5.62 -4.27 -15.48
C LEU A 125 -5.94 -3.50 -16.77
N ILE A 126 -5.90 -2.16 -16.73
CA ILE A 126 -6.00 -1.33 -17.94
C ILE A 126 -4.81 -1.61 -18.86
N GLY A 127 -3.58 -1.70 -18.33
CA GLY A 127 -2.37 -2.06 -19.07
C GLY A 127 -2.54 -3.37 -19.86
N PHE A 128 -2.87 -4.47 -19.18
CA PHE A 128 -3.12 -5.78 -19.81
C PHE A 128 -4.26 -5.77 -20.85
N THR A 129 -5.21 -4.84 -20.73
CA THR A 129 -6.36 -4.73 -21.63
C THR A 129 -6.00 -3.97 -22.91
N LEU A 130 -5.08 -3.01 -22.82
CA LEU A 130 -4.67 -2.16 -23.95
C LEU A 130 -3.40 -2.66 -24.66
N LEU A 131 -2.55 -3.41 -23.96
CA LEU A 131 -1.30 -3.98 -24.47
C LEU A 131 -1.20 -5.46 -24.06
N PRO A 132 -2.01 -6.35 -24.68
CA PRO A 132 -1.82 -7.79 -24.51
C PRO A 132 -0.39 -8.15 -24.93
N THR A 133 0.32 -8.90 -24.10
CA THR A 133 1.78 -9.12 -24.23
C THR A 133 2.09 -10.58 -23.99
N CYS A 134 2.72 -11.23 -24.98
CA CYS A 134 3.15 -12.62 -24.90
C CYS A 134 4.38 -12.77 -24.00
N PRO A 135 4.30 -13.55 -22.90
CA PRO A 135 5.41 -13.78 -21.99
C PRO A 135 6.50 -14.68 -22.62
N PRO A 136 7.75 -14.60 -22.15
CA PRO A 136 8.88 -15.34 -22.74
C PRO A 136 8.63 -16.85 -22.93
N ARG A 137 7.95 -17.50 -21.97
CA ARG A 137 7.65 -18.94 -21.97
C ARG A 137 6.71 -19.41 -23.11
N LEU A 138 6.00 -18.48 -23.75
CA LEU A 138 5.06 -18.74 -24.86
C LEU A 138 5.60 -18.29 -26.23
N LEU A 139 6.83 -17.78 -26.29
CA LEU A 139 7.51 -17.52 -27.56
C LEU A 139 7.92 -18.84 -28.23
N ASP A 140 8.15 -18.78 -29.55
CA ASP A 140 8.67 -19.93 -30.30
C ASP A 140 10.01 -20.44 -29.74
N ALA A 141 10.25 -21.75 -29.87
CA ALA A 141 11.45 -22.42 -29.37
C ALA A 141 12.76 -21.82 -29.92
N GLY A 142 12.75 -21.20 -31.09
CA GLY A 142 13.88 -20.45 -31.66
C GLY A 142 14.37 -19.28 -30.79
N HIS A 143 13.55 -18.77 -29.86
CA HIS A 143 13.95 -17.75 -28.89
C HIS A 143 14.61 -18.33 -27.63
N GLY A 144 14.62 -19.65 -27.42
CA GLY A 144 15.41 -20.31 -26.39
C GLY A 144 14.93 -20.11 -24.94
N PHE A 145 13.63 -19.85 -24.74
CA PHE A 145 12.97 -19.89 -23.43
C PHE A 145 12.30 -21.25 -23.19
N VAL A 146 12.19 -21.63 -21.92
CA VAL A 146 11.51 -22.87 -21.48
C VAL A 146 10.49 -22.54 -20.40
N ASP A 147 9.26 -23.02 -20.58
CA ASP A 147 8.22 -22.93 -19.57
C ASP A 147 8.50 -23.90 -18.40
N THR A 148 9.08 -23.38 -17.32
CA THR A 148 9.36 -24.17 -16.10
C THR A 148 8.08 -24.68 -15.45
N MET A 149 7.03 -23.87 -15.46
CA MET A 149 5.72 -24.23 -14.89
C MET A 149 5.13 -25.44 -15.62
N ALA A 150 5.24 -25.50 -16.95
CA ALA A 150 4.87 -26.68 -17.72
C ALA A 150 5.81 -27.87 -17.46
N GLN A 151 7.13 -27.65 -17.49
CA GLN A 151 8.17 -28.66 -17.26
C GLN A 151 8.02 -29.37 -15.90
N TYR A 152 7.74 -28.62 -14.83
CA TYR A 152 7.61 -29.11 -13.46
C TYR A 152 6.16 -29.26 -12.99
N SER A 153 5.19 -29.15 -13.90
CA SER A 153 3.74 -29.26 -13.62
C SER A 153 3.34 -30.56 -12.91
N SER A 154 4.14 -31.63 -13.00
CA SER A 154 3.94 -32.89 -12.27
C SER A 154 4.05 -32.75 -10.74
N TYR A 155 4.96 -31.89 -10.26
CA TYR A 155 5.17 -31.62 -8.83
C TYR A 155 4.14 -30.65 -8.24
N GLY A 156 3.62 -29.74 -9.07
CA GLY A 156 2.74 -28.65 -8.66
C GLY A 156 1.25 -28.99 -8.55
N TRP A 157 0.46 -28.05 -8.01
CA TRP A 157 -1.01 -28.09 -8.10
C TRP A 157 -1.56 -27.48 -9.40
N TRP A 158 -0.69 -26.89 -10.21
CA TRP A 158 -1.04 -26.16 -11.43
C TRP A 158 -1.08 -27.09 -12.67
N GLY A 159 -1.63 -26.57 -13.76
CA GLY A 159 -1.63 -27.24 -15.07
C GLY A 159 -0.55 -26.67 -16.00
N GLY A 160 -0.35 -27.30 -17.16
CA GLY A 160 0.61 -26.80 -18.18
C GLY A 160 0.21 -25.50 -18.89
N GLU A 161 -0.99 -24.97 -18.62
CA GLU A 161 -1.55 -23.78 -19.28
C GLU A 161 -1.34 -22.48 -18.47
N ALA A 162 -1.19 -22.55 -17.15
CA ALA A 162 -1.01 -21.39 -16.26
C ALA A 162 -0.71 -21.82 -14.82
N SER A 163 -0.29 -20.86 -13.98
CA SER A 163 -0.23 -20.94 -12.50
C SER A 163 -1.58 -21.17 -11.81
N ALA A 164 -2.68 -21.18 -12.55
CA ALA A 164 -3.99 -21.56 -12.03
C ALA A 164 -4.01 -23.05 -11.62
N PRO A 165 -4.79 -23.44 -10.60
CA PRO A 165 -5.03 -24.84 -10.28
C PRO A 165 -5.49 -25.65 -11.50
N ARG A 166 -5.13 -26.94 -11.56
CA ARG A 166 -5.50 -27.82 -12.70
C ARG A 166 -6.99 -27.72 -13.02
N GLY A 167 -7.31 -27.50 -14.30
CA GLY A 167 -8.68 -27.25 -14.79
C GLY A 167 -9.11 -25.78 -14.81
N LEU A 168 -8.36 -24.86 -14.20
CA LEU A 168 -8.67 -23.43 -14.15
C LEU A 168 -7.80 -22.55 -15.08
N GLY A 169 -6.87 -23.15 -15.85
CA GLY A 169 -5.93 -22.43 -16.73
C GLY A 169 -6.57 -21.47 -17.73
N GLY A 170 -7.77 -21.80 -18.23
CA GLY A 170 -8.52 -20.90 -19.09
C GLY A 170 -9.03 -19.61 -18.40
N MET A 171 -9.11 -19.58 -17.06
CA MET A 171 -9.59 -18.41 -16.29
C MET A 171 -8.52 -17.31 -16.10
N THR A 172 -7.27 -17.62 -16.40
CA THR A 172 -6.13 -16.69 -16.37
C THR A 172 -5.79 -16.21 -17.78
N ASN A 173 -5.58 -14.90 -17.96
CA ASN A 173 -5.10 -14.38 -19.24
C ASN A 173 -3.59 -14.69 -19.37
N GLN A 174 -3.25 -15.64 -20.24
CA GLN A 174 -1.86 -16.06 -20.47
C GLN A 174 -1.00 -14.96 -21.14
N TYR A 175 -1.64 -14.05 -21.88
CA TYR A 175 -1.02 -12.93 -22.63
C TYR A 175 -1.09 -11.60 -21.86
N ALA A 176 -0.97 -11.66 -20.53
CA ALA A 176 -0.98 -10.51 -19.63
C ALA A 176 0.38 -10.34 -18.92
N ALA A 177 1.46 -10.27 -19.70
CA ALA A 177 2.81 -10.13 -19.14
C ALA A 177 3.09 -8.70 -18.62
N MET A 178 2.86 -7.67 -19.44
CA MET A 178 3.14 -6.27 -19.06
C MET A 178 1.86 -5.54 -18.58
N PRO A 179 1.82 -4.91 -17.39
CA PRO A 179 2.87 -4.78 -16.37
C PRO A 179 2.82 -5.88 -15.30
N SER A 180 3.97 -6.37 -14.80
CA SER A 180 3.97 -7.48 -13.84
C SER A 180 3.33 -7.14 -12.49
N LEU A 181 2.08 -7.59 -12.28
CA LEU A 181 1.39 -7.46 -10.99
C LEU A 181 2.05 -8.30 -9.90
N HIS A 182 2.71 -9.41 -10.22
CA HIS A 182 3.48 -10.20 -9.25
C HIS A 182 4.57 -9.35 -8.59
N VAL A 183 5.38 -8.67 -9.40
CA VAL A 183 6.43 -7.75 -8.92
C VAL A 183 5.81 -6.53 -8.23
N GLY A 184 4.76 -5.93 -8.81
CA GLY A 184 4.07 -4.79 -8.21
C GLY A 184 3.50 -5.09 -6.80
N TRP A 185 2.78 -6.20 -6.64
CA TRP A 185 2.20 -6.62 -5.36
C TRP A 185 3.28 -7.06 -4.36
N ALA A 186 4.36 -7.69 -4.83
CA ALA A 186 5.50 -8.02 -3.97
C ALA A 186 6.22 -6.76 -3.46
N LEU A 187 6.38 -5.74 -4.31
CA LEU A 187 6.91 -4.43 -3.93
C LEU A 187 5.99 -3.71 -2.94
N TRP A 188 4.67 -3.76 -3.14
CA TRP A 188 3.68 -3.22 -2.21
C TRP A 188 3.80 -3.87 -0.82
N CYS A 189 3.85 -5.21 -0.77
CA CYS A 189 4.10 -5.96 0.46
C CYS A 189 5.42 -5.54 1.09
N GLY A 190 6.48 -5.46 0.27
CA GLY A 190 7.83 -5.12 0.68
C GLY A 190 7.94 -3.76 1.37
N VAL A 191 7.41 -2.71 0.72
CA VAL A 191 7.37 -1.33 1.25
C VAL A 191 6.59 -1.26 2.57
N LEU A 192 5.49 -1.99 2.71
CA LEU A 192 4.69 -2.00 3.94
C LEU A 192 5.40 -2.73 5.09
N LEU A 193 6.03 -3.87 4.80
CA LEU A 193 6.87 -4.60 5.76
C LEU A 193 8.09 -3.77 6.19
N TRP A 194 8.75 -3.07 5.27
CA TRP A 194 9.86 -2.16 5.57
C TRP A 194 9.41 -0.98 6.45
N ARG A 195 8.34 -0.29 6.07
CA ARG A 195 7.89 0.96 6.70
C ARG A 195 7.12 0.73 8.01
N HIS A 196 6.48 -0.43 8.19
CA HIS A 196 5.60 -0.69 9.34
C HIS A 196 6.01 -1.93 10.16
N GLY A 197 6.97 -2.72 9.67
CA GLY A 197 7.62 -3.78 10.44
C GLY A 197 8.50 -3.22 11.55
N ARG A 198 8.31 -3.75 12.76
CA ARG A 198 9.07 -3.36 13.96
C ARG A 198 10.39 -4.12 14.13
N THR A 199 10.52 -5.31 13.54
CA THR A 199 11.71 -6.17 13.66
C THR A 199 12.66 -6.01 12.48
N ARG A 200 13.96 -6.30 12.68
CA ARG A 200 14.93 -6.36 11.59
C ARG A 200 14.50 -7.38 10.52
N THR A 201 14.00 -8.54 10.94
CA THR A 201 13.49 -9.60 10.07
C THR A 201 12.36 -9.12 9.13
N ALA A 202 11.39 -8.36 9.64
CA ALA A 202 10.31 -7.83 8.81
C ALA A 202 10.83 -6.84 7.75
N ARG A 203 11.85 -6.04 8.09
CA ARG A 203 12.50 -5.13 7.14
C ARG A 203 13.31 -5.88 6.09
N VAL A 204 14.12 -6.86 6.49
CA VAL A 204 14.87 -7.73 5.57
C VAL A 204 13.91 -8.45 4.62
N ALA A 205 12.85 -9.08 5.14
CA ALA A 205 11.80 -9.70 4.32
C ALA A 205 11.15 -8.68 3.36
N GLY A 206 10.98 -7.43 3.80
CA GLY A 206 10.45 -6.34 2.97
C GLY A 206 11.32 -5.96 1.75
N VAL A 207 12.61 -6.27 1.77
CA VAL A 207 13.53 -6.08 0.63
C VAL A 207 13.70 -7.38 -0.15
N VAL A 208 13.90 -8.51 0.54
CA VAL A 208 14.15 -9.81 -0.07
C VAL A 208 12.93 -10.32 -0.85
N TYR A 209 11.71 -10.16 -0.34
CA TYR A 209 10.50 -10.67 -0.99
C TYR A 209 10.26 -10.12 -2.41
N PRO A 210 10.28 -8.80 -2.68
CA PRO A 210 10.16 -8.29 -4.05
C PRO A 210 11.34 -8.65 -4.95
N LEU A 211 12.58 -8.66 -4.44
CA LEU A 211 13.76 -9.03 -5.24
C LEU A 211 13.71 -10.50 -5.68
N VAL A 212 13.43 -11.42 -4.74
CA VAL A 212 13.26 -12.84 -5.05
C VAL A 212 12.09 -13.05 -6.00
N THR A 213 10.96 -12.35 -5.82
CA THR A 213 9.83 -12.46 -6.74
C THR A 213 10.18 -11.99 -8.14
N THR A 214 10.98 -10.92 -8.29
CA THR A 214 11.47 -10.43 -9.59
C THR A 214 12.37 -11.47 -10.27
N ILE A 215 13.32 -12.06 -9.54
CA ILE A 215 14.18 -13.13 -10.06
C ILE A 215 13.35 -14.36 -10.45
N VAL A 216 12.36 -14.74 -9.62
CA VAL A 216 11.48 -15.88 -9.88
C VAL A 216 10.68 -15.69 -11.16
N VAL A 217 10.05 -14.54 -11.39
CA VAL A 217 9.23 -14.37 -12.61
C VAL A 217 10.03 -14.36 -13.91
N MET A 218 11.27 -13.89 -13.89
CA MET A 218 12.18 -13.94 -15.03
C MET A 218 12.74 -15.36 -15.23
N GLY A 219 13.15 -16.03 -14.14
CA GLY A 219 13.66 -17.40 -14.18
C GLY A 219 12.61 -18.43 -14.61
N THR A 220 11.33 -18.22 -14.28
CA THR A 220 10.23 -19.05 -14.78
C THR A 220 9.71 -18.62 -16.16
N ALA A 221 10.41 -17.69 -16.84
CA ALA A 221 10.04 -17.14 -18.16
C ALA A 221 8.61 -16.57 -18.24
N ASN A 222 8.05 -16.14 -17.10
CA ASN A 222 6.69 -15.60 -17.01
C ASN A 222 6.62 -14.10 -17.30
N HIS A 223 7.73 -13.38 -17.16
CA HIS A 223 7.82 -11.94 -17.33
C HIS A 223 9.21 -11.53 -17.86
N TYR A 224 9.25 -10.50 -18.71
CA TYR A 224 10.48 -9.78 -19.08
C TYR A 224 10.95 -8.86 -17.93
N LEU A 225 12.20 -8.37 -17.95
CA LEU A 225 12.65 -7.37 -16.99
C LEU A 225 11.86 -6.06 -17.11
N LEU A 226 11.50 -5.65 -18.34
CA LEU A 226 10.66 -4.48 -18.58
C LEU A 226 9.24 -4.65 -18.01
N ASP A 227 8.68 -5.87 -17.95
CA ASP A 227 7.41 -6.11 -17.25
C ASP A 227 7.53 -5.83 -15.75
N ALA A 228 8.67 -6.22 -15.14
CA ALA A 228 8.96 -5.99 -13.74
C ALA A 228 9.14 -4.49 -13.44
N VAL A 229 9.85 -3.77 -14.32
CA VAL A 229 9.99 -2.31 -14.27
C VAL A 229 8.63 -1.61 -14.42
N ALA A 230 7.80 -2.04 -15.37
CA ALA A 230 6.46 -1.52 -15.56
C ALA A 230 5.55 -1.80 -14.35
N GLY A 231 5.66 -2.99 -13.75
CA GLY A 231 4.96 -3.37 -12.51
C GLY A 231 5.34 -2.46 -11.33
N ALA A 232 6.64 -2.15 -11.17
CA ALA A 232 7.13 -1.21 -10.18
C ALA A 232 6.65 0.22 -10.46
N ALA A 233 6.67 0.67 -11.72
CA ALA A 233 6.20 1.99 -12.14
C ALA A 233 4.70 2.17 -11.88
N VAL A 234 3.86 1.17 -12.20
CA VAL A 234 2.43 1.16 -11.89
C VAL A 234 2.16 1.18 -10.38
N MET A 235 2.97 0.46 -9.60
CA MET A 235 2.87 0.51 -8.14
C MET A 235 3.26 1.90 -7.59
N GLY A 236 4.26 2.56 -8.17
CA GLY A 236 4.62 3.95 -7.87
C GLY A 236 3.54 4.96 -8.27
N ALA A 237 2.97 4.85 -9.47
CA ALA A 237 1.89 5.71 -9.94
C ALA A 237 0.64 5.60 -9.05
N GLY A 238 0.25 4.38 -8.66
CA GLY A 238 -0.86 4.18 -7.73
C GLY A 238 -0.59 4.74 -6.33
N LEU A 239 0.66 4.77 -5.87
CA LEU A 239 1.03 5.42 -4.60
C LEU A 239 0.76 6.93 -4.66
N LEU A 240 1.18 7.57 -5.76
CA LEU A 240 0.99 9.00 -6.01
C LEU A 240 -0.50 9.37 -6.20
N LEU A 241 -1.28 8.50 -6.82
CA LEU A 241 -2.72 8.71 -7.07
C LEU A 241 -3.61 8.37 -5.86
N THR A 242 -3.13 7.60 -4.89
CA THR A 242 -3.89 7.18 -3.70
C THR A 242 -4.55 8.34 -2.93
N PRO A 243 -3.85 9.46 -2.62
CA PRO A 243 -4.47 10.59 -1.93
C PRO A 243 -5.61 11.24 -2.74
N LEU A 244 -5.51 11.26 -4.07
CA LEU A 244 -6.56 11.78 -4.95
C LEU A 244 -7.76 10.85 -4.97
N ALA A 245 -7.54 9.54 -5.12
CA ALA A 245 -8.58 8.52 -5.06
C ALA A 245 -9.33 8.52 -3.71
N MET A 246 -8.62 8.65 -2.59
CA MET A 246 -9.22 8.77 -1.26
C MET A 246 -10.10 10.02 -1.15
N ARG A 247 -9.60 11.21 -1.55
CA ARG A 247 -10.36 12.47 -1.57
C ARG A 247 -11.60 12.38 -2.47
N GLY A 248 -11.49 11.70 -3.61
CA GLY A 248 -12.61 11.45 -4.51
C GLY A 248 -13.70 10.58 -3.86
N ALA A 249 -13.29 9.46 -3.25
CA ALA A 249 -14.18 8.55 -2.54
C ALA A 249 -14.87 9.21 -1.33
N ASP A 250 -14.16 10.04 -0.56
CA ASP A 250 -14.74 10.79 0.57
C ASP A 250 -15.78 11.80 0.10
N ARG A 251 -15.52 12.55 -0.99
CA ARG A 251 -16.49 13.46 -1.62
C ARG A 251 -17.71 12.72 -2.18
N ALA A 252 -17.51 11.59 -2.84
CA ALA A 252 -18.59 10.77 -3.36
C ALA A 252 -19.48 10.22 -2.22
N ARG A 253 -18.87 9.72 -1.14
CA ARG A 253 -19.58 9.29 0.08
C ARG A 253 -20.36 10.44 0.72
N ALA A 254 -19.77 11.63 0.83
CA ALA A 254 -20.45 12.81 1.39
C ALA A 254 -21.66 13.23 0.53
N ARG A 255 -21.51 13.25 -0.80
CA ARG A 255 -22.61 13.54 -1.75
C ARG A 255 -23.72 12.48 -1.69
N LEU A 256 -23.38 11.20 -1.54
CA LEU A 256 -24.35 10.13 -1.39
C LEU A 256 -25.09 10.23 -0.05
N ALA A 257 -24.38 10.50 1.04
CA ALA A 257 -24.98 10.71 2.36
C ALA A 257 -25.95 11.91 2.38
N ALA A 258 -25.61 13.00 1.69
CA ALA A 258 -26.47 14.17 1.52
C ALA A 258 -27.71 13.93 0.62
N ARG A 259 -27.74 12.83 -0.15
CA ARG A 259 -28.89 12.41 -0.99
C ARG A 259 -29.77 11.35 -0.32
N LEU A 260 -29.37 10.80 0.82
CA LEU A 260 -30.18 9.83 1.55
C LEU A 260 -31.23 10.56 2.41
N PRO A 261 -32.49 10.09 2.45
CA PRO A 261 -33.51 10.65 3.34
C PRO A 261 -33.07 10.62 4.81
N ALA A 262 -33.46 11.64 5.58
CA ALA A 262 -33.12 11.77 7.01
C ALA A 262 -33.47 10.52 7.85
N SER A 263 -34.51 9.78 7.45
CA SER A 263 -34.98 8.53 8.06
C SER A 263 -34.06 7.32 7.83
N VAL A 264 -33.13 7.40 6.86
CA VAL A 264 -32.10 6.37 6.59
C VAL A 264 -30.79 6.75 7.27
N THR A 265 -30.40 8.03 7.25
CA THR A 265 -29.23 8.52 7.99
C THR A 265 -29.41 8.38 9.50
N ALA A 266 -30.62 8.60 10.04
CA ALA A 266 -30.94 8.33 11.45
C ALA A 266 -30.81 6.83 11.83
N ARG A 267 -31.02 5.91 10.89
CA ARG A 267 -30.88 4.46 11.08
C ARG A 267 -29.45 3.94 10.88
N LEU A 268 -28.60 4.71 10.21
CA LEU A 268 -27.18 4.41 9.96
C LEU A 268 -26.22 5.16 10.90
N ALA A 269 -26.72 6.17 11.62
CA ALA A 269 -26.01 6.74 12.76
C ALA A 269 -25.67 5.61 13.75
N PRO A 270 -24.44 5.54 14.28
CA PRO A 270 -24.17 4.64 15.39
C PRO A 270 -25.11 5.04 16.52
N ALA A 271 -25.91 4.09 17.02
CA ALA A 271 -26.76 4.34 18.18
C ALA A 271 -25.88 4.93 19.28
N ALA A 272 -26.12 6.20 19.63
CA ALA A 272 -25.59 6.75 20.86
C ALA A 272 -26.04 5.80 21.97
N ALA A 273 -25.10 5.28 22.75
CA ALA A 273 -25.43 4.36 23.83
C ALA A 273 -26.51 5.05 24.69
N PRO A 274 -27.60 4.35 25.05
CA PRO A 274 -28.62 4.95 25.89
C PRO A 274 -27.92 5.44 27.16
N ALA A 275 -27.99 6.76 27.40
CA ALA A 275 -27.50 7.32 28.64
C ALA A 275 -28.22 6.58 29.77
N ALA A 276 -27.46 5.90 30.62
CA ALA A 276 -28.02 5.06 31.66
C ALA A 276 -28.91 5.91 32.55
N GLY A 277 -30.22 5.62 32.54
CA GLY A 277 -31.20 6.36 33.31
C GLY A 277 -30.99 6.14 34.80
N GLY A 278 -30.31 7.08 35.46
CA GLY A 278 -30.38 7.24 36.91
C GLY A 278 -31.70 7.92 37.28
N PRO A 279 -32.52 7.35 38.18
CA PRO A 279 -33.77 7.98 38.59
C PRO A 279 -33.52 9.12 39.60
N GLY A 280 -34.09 10.29 39.31
CA GLY A 280 -34.25 11.39 40.27
C GLY A 280 -33.25 12.54 40.09
N GLY A 281 -33.75 13.78 40.14
CA GLY A 281 -32.91 14.98 40.25
C GLY A 281 -33.33 16.20 39.42
N VAL A 282 -34.41 16.86 39.83
CA VAL A 282 -34.66 18.32 39.68
C VAL A 282 -34.56 18.93 38.27
N VAL A 283 -35.73 19.34 37.75
CA VAL A 283 -35.82 20.34 36.67
C VAL A 283 -35.36 21.70 37.19
N SER A 284 -34.53 22.41 36.43
CA SER A 284 -34.36 23.87 36.56
C SER A 284 -34.13 24.48 35.17
N PRO A 285 -34.96 25.45 34.73
CA PRO A 285 -34.81 26.07 33.43
C PRO A 285 -33.72 27.16 33.50
N ILE A 286 -32.70 27.08 32.64
CA ILE A 286 -31.82 28.22 32.41
C ILE A 286 -32.54 29.17 31.46
N VAL A 287 -33.00 30.28 32.04
CA VAL A 287 -33.74 31.35 31.38
C VAL A 287 -32.83 32.20 30.50
N SER A 288 -33.33 32.61 29.34
CA SER A 288 -32.67 33.56 28.44
C SER A 288 -32.62 34.98 29.01
N GLY A 289 -31.44 35.59 29.02
CA GLY A 289 -31.22 37.01 29.33
C GLY A 289 -29.74 37.25 29.67
N GLY A 290 -29.01 38.20 29.10
CA GLY A 290 -29.43 39.33 28.27
C GLY A 290 -29.35 40.66 29.03
N CYS A 291 -28.15 41.05 29.48
CA CYS A 291 -27.82 42.41 29.93
C CYS A 291 -26.34 42.72 29.67
N GLN A 292 -26.06 43.94 29.22
CA GLN A 292 -24.72 44.50 28.96
C GLN A 292 -24.37 45.56 30.01
N THR A 293 -23.11 46.02 29.99
CA THR A 293 -22.55 47.17 30.75
C THR A 293 -22.34 46.87 32.25
N SER A 294 -21.31 47.35 32.92
CA SER A 294 -20.76 48.72 32.92
C SER A 294 -19.27 48.84 32.60
N ALA A 295 -18.84 50.07 32.30
CA ALA A 295 -17.44 50.41 32.04
C ALA A 295 -16.78 51.15 33.21
N GLY A 296 -15.48 50.90 33.39
CA GLY A 296 -14.51 51.88 33.91
C GLY A 296 -14.51 52.17 35.41
N GLU A 297 -13.41 51.81 36.07
CA GLU A 297 -12.90 52.56 37.23
C GLU A 297 -11.37 52.57 37.21
N ARG A 298 -10.76 53.75 37.46
CA ARG A 298 -9.30 53.95 37.53
C ARG A 298 -8.90 54.28 38.97
N PHE A 299 -7.72 53.77 39.33
CA PHE A 299 -6.87 54.04 40.51
C PHE A 299 -6.94 55.47 41.10
N PRO A 300 -6.62 55.66 42.40
CA PRO A 300 -5.20 55.91 42.73
C PRO A 300 -4.68 55.49 44.13
N ARG A 301 -3.43 54.97 44.17
CA ARG A 301 -2.30 55.33 45.08
C ARG A 301 -1.18 54.29 44.95
N GLN A 302 -0.10 54.57 44.21
CA GLN A 302 1.15 55.23 44.64
C GLN A 302 1.87 54.58 45.85
N ARG A 303 3.04 53.98 45.56
CA ARG A 303 4.26 54.09 46.39
C ARG A 303 5.50 54.14 45.49
N GLU A 304 6.48 54.96 45.88
CA GLU A 304 7.64 55.39 45.09
C GLU A 304 8.74 54.31 44.97
N GLN A 305 9.30 54.11 43.76
CA GLN A 305 10.62 54.60 43.25
C GLN A 305 11.91 54.12 43.96
N ARG A 306 12.66 53.28 43.23
CA ARG A 306 14.09 53.43 42.80
C ARG A 306 14.30 52.39 41.67
N VAL A 307 14.71 52.71 40.43
CA VAL A 307 15.96 53.34 39.95
C VAL A 307 17.18 52.46 40.34
N ALA A 308 18.01 51.92 39.42
CA ALA A 308 18.23 52.20 37.99
C ALA A 308 18.42 50.92 37.12
N ALA A 309 18.70 51.10 35.82
CA ALA A 309 18.89 50.05 34.82
C ALA A 309 20.26 50.17 34.10
N GLY A 310 20.63 49.12 33.36
CA GLY A 310 21.83 49.06 32.48
C GLY A 310 23.11 48.63 33.21
N ALA A 311 24.09 47.98 32.56
CA ALA A 311 24.16 47.38 31.22
C ALA A 311 25.21 46.24 31.27
N GLY A 312 25.24 45.33 30.30
CA GLY A 312 26.39 44.42 30.09
C GLY A 312 27.25 44.93 28.93
N PRO A 313 28.09 44.08 28.32
CA PRO A 313 28.85 42.94 28.86
C PRO A 313 30.37 43.24 28.85
N ASP A 314 31.23 42.37 29.37
CA ASP A 314 32.57 42.18 28.77
C ASP A 314 33.26 40.87 29.17
N ALA A 315 34.29 40.49 28.40
CA ALA A 315 34.93 39.17 28.41
C ALA A 315 36.26 39.08 29.21
N SER A 316 36.72 37.84 29.40
CA SER A 316 37.97 37.43 30.05
C SER A 316 39.25 37.95 29.36
N PRO A 317 40.44 37.82 29.99
CA PRO A 317 41.26 36.62 29.70
C PRO A 317 42.16 36.12 30.86
N SER A 318 42.82 34.95 30.63
CA SER A 318 44.10 34.47 31.22
C SER A 318 44.19 34.28 32.75
N ASP A 319 44.92 33.33 33.35
CA ASP A 319 45.77 32.18 32.92
C ASP A 319 46.11 31.38 34.21
N ALA A 320 46.71 30.18 34.24
CA ALA A 320 46.87 29.05 33.31
C ALA A 320 47.56 27.90 34.10
N ASP A 321 47.46 26.62 33.68
CA ASP A 321 48.48 25.61 34.03
C ASP A 321 48.50 24.40 33.07
N ASP A 322 49.70 23.89 32.77
CA ASP A 322 50.00 22.83 31.80
C ASP A 322 50.57 21.59 32.52
N GLY A 323 50.34 20.37 32.03
CA GLY A 323 50.79 19.17 32.78
C GLY A 323 50.57 17.77 32.17
N ALA A 324 50.96 17.57 30.91
CA ALA A 324 51.17 16.23 30.32
C ALA A 324 52.61 15.72 30.63
N PRO A 325 53.05 14.47 30.28
CA PRO A 325 52.42 13.47 29.41
C PRO A 325 52.53 11.99 29.88
N ALA A 326 52.11 11.07 28.98
CA ALA A 326 52.20 9.61 29.12
C ALA A 326 53.64 9.04 28.97
N PRO A 327 53.81 7.70 29.05
CA PRO A 327 54.18 7.03 27.80
C PRO A 327 53.42 5.71 27.52
N ALA A 328 53.58 5.22 26.29
CA ALA A 328 52.87 4.09 25.70
C ALA A 328 53.47 2.70 26.03
N ARG A 329 52.66 1.66 25.82
CA ARG A 329 53.02 0.40 25.14
C ARG A 329 51.79 -0.21 24.49
#